data_AF-A0A9P5MXP2-F1
#
_entry.id   AF-A0A9P5MXP2-F1
#
_cell.length_a   1.000
_cell.length_b   1.000
_cell.length_c   1.000
_cell.angle_alpha   90.00
_cell.angle_beta   90.00
_cell.angle_gamma   90.00
#
_symmetry.space_group_name_H-M   'P 1'
#
loop_
_entity.id
_entity.type
_entity.pdbx_description
1 polymer ?
#
loop_
_entity_poly.entity_id
_entity_poly.type
_entity_poly.pdbx_seq_one_letter_code
_entity_poly.pdbx_strand_id
1 'polypeptide(L)'
;MSHHIRKLFTGVLYIFAWLVLGFAVGVSLVGFLSQAVRTSRRRSFKKNIDVLIIITAYSIVVLMSLAFCLKRRISMFRKLQRLSRGRVALRKGDIPKRVHGFVMQEYSRACLIAFESLPKDADREGWGRPGTRWDGVCFRRFLLDTVPDLDAQARLLIPSLPPLRPNDRISHHYRFIAPLMPADDEGWTPLHYYDSAIQLARQADREPTEREFEVGIAAADEIKKILFETRQEMLEGSTPDLGKLPLAL
;
A
#
# COMPACT_ATOMS: atom_id res chain seq x y z
N MET A 1 -19.75 -25.45 -3.06
CA MET A 1 -20.45 -25.30 -4.36
C MET A 1 -20.49 -23.81 -4.74
N SER A 2 -19.49 -23.26 -5.44
CA SER A 2 -19.61 -21.92 -6.09
C SER A 2 -18.45 -21.52 -7.01
N HIS A 3 -17.28 -22.16 -6.92
CA HIS A 3 -16.11 -21.72 -7.71
C HIS A 3 -16.23 -22.05 -9.22
N HIS A 4 -16.79 -23.22 -9.57
CA HIS A 4 -17.03 -23.57 -10.97
C HIS A 4 -18.13 -22.71 -11.62
N ILE A 5 -19.19 -22.39 -10.87
CA ILE A 5 -20.30 -21.55 -11.36
C ILE A 5 -19.81 -20.12 -11.62
N ARG A 6 -19.01 -19.55 -10.71
CA ARG A 6 -18.42 -18.20 -10.90
C ARG A 6 -17.53 -18.14 -12.14
N LYS A 7 -16.72 -19.16 -12.40
CA LYS A 7 -15.85 -19.24 -13.60
C LYS A 7 -16.65 -19.36 -14.89
N LEU A 8 -17.71 -20.18 -14.90
CA LEU A 8 -18.60 -20.29 -16.06
C LEU A 8 -19.31 -18.95 -16.32
N PHE A 9 -19.83 -18.31 -15.28
CA PHE A 9 -20.53 -17.03 -15.40
C PHE A 9 -19.62 -15.91 -15.93
N THR A 10 -18.38 -15.80 -15.42
CA THR A 10 -17.41 -14.81 -15.94
C THR A 10 -17.00 -15.11 -17.38
N GLY A 11 -16.86 -16.38 -17.75
CA GLY A 11 -16.57 -16.78 -19.13
C GLY A 11 -17.70 -16.39 -20.10
N VAL A 12 -18.94 -16.67 -19.72
CA VAL A 12 -20.14 -16.34 -20.53
C VAL A 12 -20.30 -14.83 -20.66
N LEU A 13 -20.17 -14.07 -19.57
CA LEU A 13 -20.26 -12.60 -19.59
C LEU A 13 -19.19 -11.98 -20.48
N TYR A 14 -17.96 -12.51 -20.45
CA TYR A 14 -16.87 -12.05 -21.30
C TYR A 14 -17.14 -12.28 -22.79
N ILE A 15 -17.62 -13.47 -23.16
CA ILE A 15 -18.00 -13.78 -24.56
C ILE A 15 -19.14 -12.87 -25.01
N PHE A 16 -20.16 -12.69 -24.17
CA PHE A 16 -21.28 -11.81 -24.45
C PHE A 16 -20.85 -10.36 -24.67
N ALA A 17 -19.98 -9.82 -23.81
CA ALA A 17 -19.46 -8.47 -23.95
C ALA A 17 -18.70 -8.27 -25.28
N TRP A 18 -17.90 -9.26 -25.71
CA TRP A 18 -17.21 -9.22 -27.00
C TRP A 18 -18.16 -9.28 -28.20
N LEU A 19 -19.23 -10.08 -28.11
CA LEU A 19 -20.26 -10.15 -29.15
C LEU A 19 -20.99 -8.82 -29.30
N VAL A 20 -21.39 -8.20 -28.18
CA VAL A 20 -22.04 -6.88 -28.18
C VAL A 20 -21.12 -5.82 -28.76
N LEU A 21 -19.83 -5.82 -28.37
CA LEU A 21 -18.84 -4.88 -28.90
C LEU A 21 -18.65 -5.05 -30.42
N GLY A 22 -18.50 -6.30 -30.89
CA GLY A 22 -18.36 -6.59 -32.32
C GLY A 22 -19.59 -6.18 -33.12
N PHE A 23 -20.79 -6.43 -32.58
CA PHE A 23 -22.05 -6.03 -33.20
C PHE A 23 -22.18 -4.50 -33.29
N ALA A 24 -21.89 -3.78 -32.20
CA ALA A 24 -21.93 -2.32 -32.18
C ALA A 24 -20.97 -1.68 -33.19
N VAL A 25 -19.75 -2.23 -33.32
CA VAL A 25 -18.76 -1.79 -34.32
C VAL A 25 -19.25 -2.07 -35.74
N GLY A 26 -19.85 -3.25 -35.98
CA GLY A 26 -20.40 -3.61 -37.29
C GLY A 26 -21.55 -2.69 -37.72
N VAL A 27 -22.48 -2.41 -36.80
CA VAL A 27 -23.60 -1.48 -37.05
C VAL A 27 -23.09 -0.06 -37.30
N SER A 28 -22.10 0.41 -36.56
CA SER A 28 -21.54 1.75 -36.78
C SER A 28 -20.89 1.87 -38.16
N LEU A 29 -20.15 0.84 -38.61
CA LEU A 29 -19.53 0.81 -39.93
C LEU A 29 -20.58 0.92 -41.05
N VAL A 30 -21.65 0.13 -40.98
CA VAL A 30 -22.75 0.19 -41.96
C VAL A 30 -23.45 1.55 -41.93
N GLY A 31 -23.64 2.12 -40.74
CA GLY A 31 -24.21 3.46 -40.56
C GLY A 31 -23.39 4.54 -41.25
N PHE A 32 -22.07 4.57 -41.00
CA PHE A 32 -21.17 5.56 -41.60
C PHE A 32 -21.04 5.38 -43.12
N LEU A 33 -20.97 4.15 -43.62
CA LEU A 33 -20.99 3.87 -45.06
C LEU A 33 -22.28 4.35 -45.71
N SER A 34 -23.43 4.08 -45.09
CA SER A 34 -24.74 4.52 -45.57
C SER A 34 -24.87 6.05 -45.58
N GLN A 35 -24.37 6.73 -44.54
CA GLN A 35 -24.32 8.19 -44.49
C GLN A 35 -23.40 8.77 -45.56
N ALA A 36 -22.17 8.28 -45.69
CA ALA A 36 -21.19 8.76 -46.65
C ALA A 36 -21.67 8.63 -48.12
N VAL A 37 -22.42 7.58 -48.43
CA VAL A 37 -23.01 7.41 -49.77
C VAL A 37 -24.14 8.41 -50.01
N ARG A 38 -24.98 8.67 -49.01
CA ARG A 38 -26.13 9.60 -49.10
C ARG A 38 -25.70 11.07 -49.19
N THR A 39 -24.61 11.46 -48.54
CA THR A 39 -24.08 12.83 -48.58
C THR A 39 -23.27 13.14 -49.85
N SER A 40 -22.89 12.12 -50.62
CA SER A 40 -22.08 12.31 -51.83
C SER A 40 -22.88 12.83 -53.03
N ARG A 41 -22.32 13.85 -53.72
CA ARG A 41 -22.96 14.54 -54.86
C ARG A 41 -23.28 13.65 -56.07
N ARG A 42 -22.64 12.48 -56.19
CA ARG A 42 -22.83 11.52 -57.30
C ARG A 42 -23.49 10.20 -56.90
N ARG A 43 -23.89 10.03 -55.62
CA ARG A 43 -24.61 8.83 -55.11
C ARG A 43 -23.99 7.49 -55.57
N SER A 44 -22.67 7.44 -55.70
CA SER A 44 -21.94 6.32 -56.31
C SER A 44 -20.85 5.81 -55.37
N PHE A 45 -20.87 4.51 -55.10
CA PHE A 45 -19.90 3.83 -54.24
C PHE A 45 -18.46 3.86 -54.77
N LYS A 46 -18.28 3.89 -56.10
CA LYS A 46 -16.96 3.67 -56.74
C LYS A 46 -16.09 4.93 -56.85
N LYS A 47 -16.65 6.13 -56.66
CA LYS A 47 -15.94 7.42 -56.84
C LYS A 47 -16.09 8.36 -55.63
N ASN A 48 -16.30 7.80 -54.44
CA ASN A 48 -16.45 8.60 -53.24
C ASN A 48 -15.20 8.48 -52.35
N ILE A 49 -14.50 9.60 -52.15
CA ILE A 49 -13.29 9.69 -51.33
C ILE A 49 -13.64 9.45 -49.85
N ASP A 50 -14.82 9.87 -49.40
CA ASP A 50 -15.27 9.68 -48.01
C ASP A 50 -15.41 8.19 -47.65
N VAL A 51 -15.90 7.38 -48.60
CA VAL A 51 -16.00 5.93 -48.44
C VAL A 51 -14.61 5.29 -48.34
N LEU A 52 -13.65 5.76 -49.13
CA LEU A 52 -12.27 5.28 -49.07
C LEU A 52 -11.62 5.60 -47.71
N ILE A 53 -11.81 6.82 -47.20
CA ILE A 53 -11.27 7.25 -45.91
C ILE A 53 -11.86 6.39 -44.78
N ILE A 54 -13.18 6.15 -44.79
CA ILE A 54 -13.85 5.31 -43.79
C ILE A 54 -13.30 3.87 -43.83
N ILE A 55 -13.20 3.26 -45.01
CA ILE A 55 -12.68 1.90 -45.15
C ILE A 55 -11.24 1.79 -44.65
N THR A 56 -10.38 2.76 -44.99
CA THR A 56 -8.98 2.79 -44.54
C THR A 56 -8.87 3.02 -43.02
N ALA A 57 -9.69 3.89 -42.44
CA ALA A 57 -9.67 4.11 -40.99
C ALA A 57 -10.07 2.85 -40.21
N TYR A 58 -11.13 2.17 -40.63
CA TYR A 58 -11.58 0.94 -39.98
C TYR A 58 -10.61 -0.23 -40.19
N SER A 59 -9.95 -0.34 -41.34
CA SER A 59 -8.94 -1.38 -41.57
C SER A 59 -7.75 -1.24 -40.62
N ILE A 60 -7.27 -0.01 -40.38
CA ILE A 60 -6.20 0.26 -39.40
C ILE A 60 -6.64 -0.16 -37.98
N VAL A 61 -7.85 0.19 -37.57
CA VAL A 61 -8.38 -0.18 -36.24
C VAL A 61 -8.46 -1.70 -36.08
N VAL A 62 -8.92 -2.42 -37.10
CA VAL A 62 -8.99 -3.89 -37.09
C VAL A 62 -7.60 -4.50 -37.00
N LEU A 63 -6.63 -4.02 -37.79
CA LEU A 63 -5.25 -4.49 -37.75
C LEU A 63 -4.59 -4.25 -36.38
N MET A 64 -4.78 -3.06 -35.81
CA MET A 64 -4.25 -2.72 -34.48
C MET A 64 -4.88 -3.57 -33.37
N SER A 65 -6.20 -3.80 -33.43
CA SER A 65 -6.91 -4.65 -32.49
C SER A 65 -6.41 -6.10 -32.56
N LEU A 66 -6.21 -6.63 -33.78
CA LEU A 66 -5.66 -7.97 -33.99
C LEU A 66 -4.23 -8.08 -33.45
N ALA A 67 -3.37 -7.11 -33.75
CA ALA A 67 -2.00 -7.07 -33.27
C ALA A 67 -1.94 -7.02 -31.73
N PHE A 68 -2.81 -6.23 -31.10
CA PHE A 68 -2.91 -6.16 -29.64
C PHE A 68 -3.37 -7.49 -29.02
N CYS A 69 -4.40 -8.13 -29.62
CA CYS A 69 -4.88 -9.44 -29.21
C CYS A 69 -3.79 -10.52 -29.32
N LEU A 70 -3.04 -10.54 -30.42
CA LEU A 70 -1.92 -11.45 -30.63
C LEU A 70 -0.80 -11.21 -29.60
N LYS A 71 -0.40 -9.95 -29.39
CA LYS A 71 0.62 -9.58 -28.38
C LYS A 71 0.22 -10.05 -26.98
N ARG A 72 -1.04 -9.85 -26.59
CA ARG A 72 -1.57 -10.30 -25.29
C ARG A 72 -1.57 -11.82 -25.18
N ARG A 73 -2.00 -12.54 -26.22
CA ARG A 73 -2.02 -14.00 -26.26
C ARG A 73 -0.61 -14.58 -26.15
N ILE A 74 0.35 -14.04 -26.89
CA ILE A 74 1.76 -14.45 -26.84
C ILE A 74 2.37 -14.13 -25.47
N SER A 75 2.07 -12.96 -24.89
CA SER A 75 2.55 -12.60 -23.54
C SER A 75 2.04 -13.57 -22.47
N MET A 76 0.74 -13.92 -22.50
CA MET A 76 0.19 -14.92 -21.59
C MET A 76 0.80 -16.30 -21.79
N PHE A 77 1.00 -16.71 -23.04
CA PHE A 77 1.64 -17.99 -23.34
C PHE A 77 3.08 -18.05 -22.84
N ARG A 78 3.86 -16.96 -23.02
CA ARG A 78 5.22 -16.84 -22.48
C ARG A 78 5.25 -16.83 -20.96
N LYS A 79 4.27 -16.18 -20.30
CA LYS A 79 4.13 -16.22 -18.83
C LYS A 79 3.81 -17.63 -18.33
N LEU A 80 2.93 -18.36 -19.02
CA LEU A 80 2.62 -19.75 -18.71
C LEU A 80 3.81 -20.69 -18.98
N GLN A 81 4.62 -20.44 -20.01
CA GLN A 81 5.85 -21.20 -20.25
C GLN A 81 6.96 -20.92 -19.22
N ARG A 82 6.99 -19.73 -18.60
CA ARG A 82 7.91 -19.41 -17.50
C ARG A 82 7.55 -20.05 -16.17
N LEU A 83 6.29 -20.46 -15.97
CA LEU A 83 5.93 -21.37 -14.88
C LEU A 83 6.53 -22.73 -15.21
N SER A 84 7.64 -23.03 -14.53
CA SER A 84 8.49 -24.18 -14.81
C SER A 84 7.68 -25.48 -14.94
N ARG A 85 7.83 -26.14 -16.09
CA ARG A 85 7.38 -27.52 -16.34
C ARG A 85 7.95 -28.56 -15.34
N GLY A 86 8.81 -28.16 -14.39
CA GLY A 86 9.29 -29.01 -13.29
C GLY A 86 8.24 -29.28 -12.21
N ARG A 87 7.09 -28.59 -12.22
CA ARG A 87 5.94 -28.90 -11.36
C ARG A 87 4.78 -29.40 -12.20
N VAL A 88 4.96 -30.57 -12.84
CA VAL A 88 3.79 -31.38 -13.20
C VAL A 88 3.15 -31.76 -11.86
N ALA A 89 1.99 -31.19 -11.55
CA ALA A 89 1.18 -31.66 -10.45
C ALA A 89 0.78 -33.10 -10.79
N LEU A 90 1.56 -34.06 -10.28
CA LEU A 90 1.37 -35.48 -10.49
C LEU A 90 -0.08 -35.81 -10.16
N ARG A 91 -0.89 -36.07 -11.18
CA ARG A 91 -2.29 -36.43 -10.96
C ARG A 91 -2.29 -37.86 -10.43
N LYS A 92 -3.27 -38.19 -9.56
CA LYS A 92 -3.40 -39.52 -8.92
C LYS A 92 -3.42 -40.72 -9.90
N GLY A 93 -3.55 -40.48 -11.21
CA GLY A 93 -3.52 -41.50 -12.27
C GLY A 93 -2.24 -41.55 -13.12
N ASP A 94 -1.31 -40.60 -12.97
CA ASP A 94 -0.13 -40.50 -13.85
C ASP A 94 1.02 -41.41 -13.38
N ILE A 95 0.94 -41.95 -12.17
CA ILE A 95 1.99 -42.72 -11.50
C ILE A 95 1.36 -43.90 -10.74
N PRO A 96 2.04 -45.07 -10.63
CA PRO A 96 1.60 -46.17 -9.79
C PRO A 96 1.28 -45.73 -8.36
N LYS A 97 0.15 -46.21 -7.80
CA LYS A 97 -0.36 -45.80 -6.47
C LYS A 97 0.69 -45.89 -5.35
N ARG A 98 1.61 -46.86 -5.43
CA ARG A 98 2.71 -47.03 -4.46
C ARG A 98 3.68 -45.85 -4.48
N VAL A 99 4.09 -45.41 -5.67
CA VAL A 99 5.02 -44.28 -5.83
C VAL A 99 4.33 -42.98 -5.45
N HIS A 100 3.06 -42.79 -5.82
CA HIS A 100 2.28 -41.63 -5.37
C HIS A 100 2.16 -41.57 -3.83
N GLY A 101 1.92 -42.71 -3.17
CA GLY A 101 1.87 -42.80 -1.71
C GLY A 101 3.21 -42.39 -1.08
N PHE A 102 4.31 -42.92 -1.59
CA PHE A 102 5.66 -42.61 -1.12
C PHE A 102 6.01 -41.12 -1.30
N VAL A 103 5.74 -40.55 -2.47
CA VAL A 103 5.98 -39.12 -2.75
C VAL A 103 5.15 -38.23 -1.82
N MET A 104 3.87 -38.58 -1.59
CA MET A 104 3.01 -37.81 -0.69
C MET A 104 3.50 -37.88 0.77
N GLN A 105 3.98 -39.05 1.19
CA GLN A 105 4.55 -39.25 2.52
C GLN A 105 5.82 -38.43 2.72
N GLU A 106 6.78 -38.50 1.80
CA GLU A 106 8.02 -37.71 1.89
C GLU A 106 7.74 -36.21 1.76
N TYR A 107 6.79 -35.80 0.92
CA TYR A 107 6.34 -34.42 0.86
C TYR A 107 5.77 -33.94 2.20
N SER A 108 4.88 -34.72 2.82
CA SER A 108 4.32 -34.37 4.13
C SER A 108 5.39 -34.31 5.23
N ARG A 109 6.35 -35.23 5.20
CA ARG A 109 7.49 -35.25 6.11
C ARG A 109 8.38 -34.01 5.91
N ALA A 110 8.69 -33.66 4.68
CA ALA A 110 9.48 -32.48 4.35
C ALA A 110 8.76 -31.19 4.77
N CYS A 111 7.45 -31.10 4.56
CA CYS A 111 6.65 -29.97 5.02
C CYS A 111 6.64 -29.86 6.55
N LEU A 112 6.54 -30.99 7.27
CA LEU A 112 6.58 -31.00 8.72
C LEU A 112 7.96 -30.61 9.25
N ILE A 113 9.04 -31.16 8.68
CA ILE A 113 10.41 -30.78 9.03
C ILE A 113 10.64 -29.30 8.76
N ALA A 114 10.20 -28.79 7.61
CA ALA A 114 10.32 -27.38 7.25
C ALA A 114 9.56 -26.48 8.24
N PHE A 115 8.35 -26.87 8.63
CA PHE A 115 7.56 -26.15 9.62
C PHE A 115 8.20 -26.18 11.01
N GLU A 116 8.69 -27.33 11.44
CA GLU A 116 9.36 -27.48 12.74
C GLU A 116 10.70 -26.76 12.79
N SER A 117 11.40 -26.67 11.65
CA SER A 117 12.66 -25.95 11.51
C SER A 117 12.52 -24.42 11.46
N LEU A 118 11.29 -23.90 11.42
CA LEU A 118 11.09 -22.45 11.56
C LEU A 118 11.63 -22.02 12.93
N PRO A 119 12.43 -20.95 12.99
CA PRO A 119 12.93 -20.45 14.26
C PRO A 119 11.74 -19.99 15.11
N LYS A 120 11.44 -20.73 16.18
CA LYS A 120 10.38 -20.40 17.14
C LYS A 120 10.88 -19.42 18.21
N ASP A 121 12.16 -19.54 18.57
CA ASP A 121 12.81 -18.77 19.64
C ASP A 121 14.01 -17.98 19.11
N ALA A 122 13.86 -17.29 17.97
CA ALA A 122 14.88 -16.35 17.52
C ALA A 122 14.81 -15.07 18.34
N ASP A 123 15.51 -15.04 19.48
CA ASP A 123 15.79 -13.80 20.20
C ASP A 123 16.87 -13.02 19.43
N ARG A 124 16.47 -11.91 18.81
CA ARG A 124 17.38 -11.02 18.10
C ARG A 124 17.44 -9.72 18.87
N GLU A 125 18.64 -9.31 19.26
CA GLU A 125 18.85 -8.04 19.94
C GLU A 125 18.22 -6.87 19.14
N GLY A 126 17.50 -5.99 19.82
CA GLY A 126 16.78 -4.87 19.19
C GLY A 126 15.44 -5.22 18.54
N TRP A 127 14.98 -6.46 18.64
CA TRP A 127 13.67 -6.88 18.16
C TRP A 127 12.80 -7.37 19.31
N GLY A 128 11.49 -7.14 19.21
CA GLY A 128 10.55 -7.73 20.13
C GLY A 128 10.47 -9.25 19.92
N ARG A 129 10.37 -9.96 21.05
CA ARG A 129 10.35 -11.42 21.08
C ARG A 129 9.04 -11.97 20.48
N PRO A 130 9.09 -13.09 19.74
CA PRO A 130 7.89 -13.73 19.22
C PRO A 130 6.87 -14.01 20.33
N GLY A 131 5.61 -13.62 20.12
CA GLY A 131 4.54 -13.78 21.11
C GLY A 131 4.50 -12.75 22.25
N THR A 132 5.40 -11.76 22.31
CA THR A 132 5.23 -10.60 23.21
C THR A 132 4.43 -9.48 22.54
N ARG A 133 4.14 -8.41 23.28
CA ARG A 133 3.43 -7.23 22.76
C ARG A 133 4.15 -6.54 21.59
N TRP A 134 5.45 -6.77 21.45
CA TRP A 134 6.29 -6.13 20.45
C TRP A 134 6.78 -7.09 19.36
N ASP A 135 6.11 -8.24 19.18
CA ASP A 135 6.49 -9.24 18.17
C ASP A 135 6.65 -8.61 16.77
N GLY A 136 7.80 -8.85 16.14
CA GLY A 136 8.13 -8.34 14.81
C GLY A 136 8.47 -6.85 14.76
N VAL A 137 8.54 -6.14 15.89
CA VAL A 137 8.92 -4.73 15.95
C VAL A 137 10.44 -4.60 16.14
N CYS A 138 11.08 -3.81 15.29
CA CYS A 138 12.48 -3.41 15.46
C CYS A 138 12.53 -2.11 16.26
N PHE A 139 13.01 -2.18 17.51
CA PHE A 139 12.95 -1.10 18.48
C PHE A 139 13.62 0.18 18.00
N ARG A 140 14.84 0.10 17.47
CA ARG A 140 15.58 1.25 16.94
C ARG A 140 14.81 1.97 15.85
N ARG A 141 14.33 1.23 14.86
CA ARG A 141 13.59 1.81 13.73
C ARG A 141 12.28 2.42 14.20
N PHE A 142 11.53 1.70 15.03
CA PHE A 142 10.24 2.16 15.51
C PHE A 142 10.37 3.45 16.33
N LEU A 143 11.36 3.55 17.22
CA LEU A 143 11.67 4.79 17.94
C LEU A 143 11.97 5.95 16.98
N LEU A 144 12.82 5.74 15.98
CA LEU A 144 13.17 6.79 15.02
C LEU A 144 11.97 7.22 14.15
N ASP A 145 11.10 6.29 13.80
CA ASP A 145 9.87 6.55 13.04
C ASP A 145 8.87 7.40 13.84
N THR A 146 8.96 7.46 15.18
CA THR A 146 8.11 8.36 15.99
C THR A 146 8.49 9.84 15.88
N VAL A 147 9.73 10.16 15.47
CA VAL A 147 10.23 11.53 15.49
C VAL A 147 9.51 12.44 14.48
N PRO A 148 9.30 12.04 13.20
CA PRO A 148 8.51 12.84 12.25
C PRO A 148 7.05 13.02 12.68
N ASP A 149 6.45 11.98 13.26
CA ASP A 149 5.06 12.05 13.74
C ASP A 149 4.92 13.07 14.87
N LEU A 150 5.86 13.10 15.80
CA LEU A 150 5.89 14.08 16.88
C LEU A 150 6.12 15.50 16.35
N ASP A 151 7.02 15.66 15.37
CA ASP A 151 7.32 16.96 14.75
C ASP A 151 6.08 17.52 14.04
N ALA A 152 5.33 16.66 13.36
CA ALA A 152 4.07 17.03 12.71
C ALA A 152 3.04 17.55 13.72
N GLN A 153 2.92 16.92 14.90
CA GLN A 153 2.01 17.38 15.95
C GLN A 153 2.48 18.69 16.59
N ALA A 154 3.77 18.83 16.88
CA ALA A 154 4.32 20.06 17.44
C ALA A 154 4.12 21.26 16.51
N ARG A 155 4.23 21.05 15.18
CA ARG A 155 3.95 22.09 14.17
C ARG A 155 2.51 22.56 14.14
N LEU A 156 1.55 21.77 14.64
CA LEU A 156 0.16 22.22 14.77
C LEU A 156 0.00 23.30 15.85
N LEU A 157 0.84 23.25 16.89
CA LEU A 157 0.87 24.27 17.94
C LEU A 157 1.77 25.45 17.55
N ILE A 158 2.94 25.17 16.98
CA ILE A 158 3.94 26.18 16.60
C ILE A 158 4.25 26.03 15.11
N PRO A 159 3.48 26.68 14.21
CA PRO A 159 3.70 26.57 12.76
C PRO A 159 5.09 27.06 12.31
N SER A 160 5.69 27.98 13.08
CA SER A 160 7.02 28.55 12.82
C SER A 160 8.18 27.71 13.37
N LEU A 161 7.95 26.47 13.79
CA LEU A 161 9.01 25.59 14.28
C LEU A 161 10.05 25.34 13.18
N PRO A 162 11.36 25.46 13.46
CA PRO A 162 12.40 25.18 12.46
C PRO A 162 12.28 23.74 11.91
N PRO A 163 12.80 23.46 10.71
CA PRO A 163 12.85 22.10 10.20
C PRO A 163 13.76 21.22 11.06
N LEU A 164 13.31 20.00 11.37
CA LEU A 164 14.08 19.04 12.15
C LEU A 164 15.37 18.66 11.41
N ARG A 165 16.51 18.77 12.08
CA ARG A 165 17.80 18.34 11.55
C ARG A 165 18.13 16.92 12.05
N PRO A 166 18.67 16.02 11.19
CA PRO A 166 18.92 14.62 11.58
C PRO A 166 19.80 14.44 12.82
N ASN A 167 20.78 15.32 13.00
CA ASN A 167 21.79 15.22 14.07
C ASN A 167 21.49 16.12 15.28
N ASP A 168 20.41 16.90 15.24
CA ASP A 168 20.08 17.78 16.36
C ASP A 168 19.41 16.98 17.49
N ARG A 169 19.64 17.42 18.72
CA ARG A 169 19.00 16.80 19.89
C ARG A 169 17.52 17.13 19.90
N ILE A 170 16.73 16.15 20.32
CA ILE A 170 15.28 16.27 20.41
C ILE A 170 14.92 17.32 21.47
N SER A 171 15.62 17.31 22.59
CA SER A 171 15.50 18.31 23.66
C SER A 171 15.72 19.74 23.14
N HIS A 172 16.70 19.96 22.27
CA HIS A 172 16.99 21.27 21.70
C HIS A 172 15.95 21.71 20.67
N HIS A 173 15.54 20.80 19.76
CA HIS A 173 14.53 21.08 18.75
C HIS A 173 13.18 21.46 19.37
N TYR A 174 12.80 20.77 20.44
CA TYR A 174 11.53 20.95 21.14
C TYR A 174 11.61 21.87 22.38
N ARG A 175 12.67 22.67 22.51
CA ARG A 175 12.82 23.60 23.66
C ARG A 175 11.64 24.54 23.89
N PHE A 176 10.90 24.87 22.82
CA PHE A 176 9.74 25.77 22.89
C PHE A 176 8.51 25.11 23.50
N ILE A 177 8.40 23.78 23.43
CA ILE A 177 7.31 23.02 24.05
C ILE A 177 7.73 22.42 25.40
N ALA A 178 9.02 22.48 25.75
CA ALA A 178 9.53 21.98 27.03
C ALA A 178 8.80 22.55 28.27
N PRO A 179 8.39 23.84 28.32
CA PRO A 179 7.65 24.38 29.46
C PRO A 179 6.25 23.78 29.65
N LEU A 180 5.68 23.13 28.63
CA LEU A 180 4.36 22.48 28.72
C LEU A 180 4.44 21.09 29.37
N MET A 181 5.64 20.55 29.53
CA MET A 181 5.84 19.18 29.98
C MET A 181 5.89 19.15 31.52
N PRO A 182 5.11 18.29 32.18
CA PRO A 182 5.24 18.08 33.62
C PRO A 182 6.63 17.52 33.92
N ALA A 183 7.18 17.91 35.07
CA ALA A 183 8.40 17.34 35.60
C ALA A 183 8.05 16.32 36.68
N ASP A 184 8.76 15.19 36.66
CA ASP A 184 8.66 14.16 37.68
C ASP A 184 9.29 14.63 39.00
N ASP A 185 9.19 13.80 40.05
CA ASP A 185 9.78 14.08 41.38
C ASP A 185 11.30 14.37 41.32
N GLU A 186 11.96 13.85 40.29
CA GLU A 186 13.39 14.03 40.04
C GLU A 186 13.71 15.27 39.16
N GLY A 187 12.69 16.00 38.70
CA GLY A 187 12.82 17.16 37.83
C GLY A 187 13.02 16.83 36.35
N TRP A 188 12.97 15.55 35.97
CA TRP A 188 13.01 15.13 34.57
C TRP A 188 11.65 15.26 33.92
N THR A 189 11.64 15.66 32.64
CA THR A 189 10.40 15.73 31.85
C THR A 189 10.35 14.59 30.85
N PRO A 190 9.16 14.23 30.31
CA PRO A 190 9.02 13.25 29.23
C PRO A 190 9.95 13.52 28.04
N LEU A 191 10.24 14.79 27.75
CA LEU A 191 11.17 15.18 26.69
C LEU A 191 12.61 14.69 26.94
N HIS A 192 13.05 14.60 28.19
CA HIS A 192 14.37 14.08 28.55
C HIS A 192 14.45 12.57 28.33
N TYR A 193 13.45 11.82 28.79
CA TYR A 193 13.37 10.38 28.55
C TYR A 193 13.32 10.06 27.06
N TYR A 194 12.53 10.82 26.30
CA TYR A 194 12.44 10.64 24.86
C TYR A 194 13.75 11.02 24.14
N ASP A 195 14.39 12.15 24.47
CA ASP A 195 15.70 12.52 23.89
C ASP A 195 16.75 11.44 24.17
N SER A 196 16.79 10.91 25.39
CA SER A 196 17.72 9.83 25.76
C SER A 196 17.51 8.56 24.92
N ALA A 197 16.26 8.13 24.72
CA ALA A 197 15.93 6.97 23.90
C ALA A 197 16.28 7.17 22.42
N ILE A 198 16.04 8.37 21.88
CA ILE A 198 16.39 8.70 20.49
C ILE A 198 17.90 8.79 20.30
N GLN A 199 18.65 9.38 21.24
CA GLN A 199 20.11 9.39 21.15
C GLN A 199 20.68 7.97 21.21
N LEU A 200 20.14 7.12 22.07
CA LEU A 200 20.51 5.71 22.12
C LEU A 200 20.25 5.03 20.77
N ALA A 201 19.07 5.21 20.18
CA ALA A 201 18.74 4.64 18.87
C ALA A 201 19.63 5.15 17.73
N ARG A 202 20.05 6.43 17.78
CA ARG A 202 20.88 7.07 16.74
C ARG A 202 22.37 6.74 16.85
N GLN A 203 22.91 6.76 18.06
CA GLN A 203 24.36 6.83 18.29
C GLN A 203 24.93 5.60 18.98
N ALA A 204 24.12 4.77 19.65
CA ALA A 204 24.64 3.60 20.33
C ALA A 204 25.03 2.49 19.34
N ASP A 205 26.18 1.88 19.61
CA ASP A 205 26.67 0.70 18.88
C ASP A 205 25.80 -0.54 19.16
N ARG A 206 25.23 -0.63 20.38
CA ARG A 206 24.29 -1.69 20.77
C ARG A 206 22.86 -1.37 20.39
N GLU A 207 22.02 -2.39 20.27
CA GLU A 207 20.59 -2.20 20.05
C GLU A 207 19.86 -1.80 21.36
N PRO A 208 18.73 -1.05 21.27
CA PRO A 208 17.90 -0.75 22.43
C PRO A 208 17.34 -2.03 23.05
N THR A 209 17.33 -2.10 24.37
CA THR A 209 16.61 -3.15 25.09
C THR A 209 15.09 -2.90 25.07
N GLU A 210 14.29 -3.94 25.31
CA GLU A 210 12.82 -3.81 25.38
C GLU A 210 12.38 -2.79 26.44
N ARG A 211 13.05 -2.76 27.60
CA ARG A 211 12.76 -1.78 28.66
C ARG A 211 13.08 -0.34 28.23
N GLU A 212 14.23 -0.10 27.60
CA GLU A 212 14.61 1.23 27.10
C GLU A 212 13.67 1.70 25.98
N PHE A 213 13.27 0.77 25.12
CA PHE A 213 12.28 1.02 24.08
C PHE A 213 10.93 1.43 24.67
N GLU A 214 10.45 0.71 25.69
CA GLU A 214 9.18 1.00 26.35
C GLU A 214 9.17 2.35 27.04
N VAL A 215 10.27 2.73 27.71
CA VAL A 215 10.42 4.06 28.31
C VAL A 215 10.38 5.14 27.21
N GLY A 216 11.08 4.93 26.10
CA GLY A 216 11.08 5.88 24.97
C GLY A 216 9.70 6.06 24.33
N ILE A 217 8.95 4.97 24.14
CA ILE A 217 7.60 5.03 23.56
C ILE A 217 6.59 5.62 24.54
N ALA A 218 6.64 5.25 25.81
CA ALA A 218 5.78 5.85 26.83
C ALA A 218 5.97 7.37 26.89
N ALA A 219 7.22 7.84 26.89
CA ALA A 219 7.53 9.26 26.85
C ALA A 219 7.03 9.94 25.57
N ALA A 220 7.19 9.30 24.41
CA ALA A 220 6.67 9.83 23.14
C ALA A 220 5.14 9.98 23.16
N ASP A 221 4.43 8.97 23.67
CA ASP A 221 2.97 8.98 23.76
C ASP A 221 2.46 10.01 24.76
N GLU A 222 3.18 10.21 25.87
CA GLU A 222 2.88 11.26 26.84
C GLU A 222 3.05 12.67 26.23
N ILE A 223 4.15 12.92 25.50
CA ILE A 223 4.35 14.19 24.80
C ILE A 223 3.21 14.42 23.79
N LYS A 224 2.86 13.40 22.99
CA LYS A 224 1.74 13.50 22.03
C LYS A 224 0.42 13.84 22.73
N LYS A 225 0.15 13.23 23.87
CA LYS A 225 -1.05 13.49 24.68
C LYS A 225 -1.08 14.95 25.14
N ILE A 226 0.01 15.44 25.72
CA ILE A 226 0.12 16.84 26.20
C ILE A 226 -0.07 17.82 25.04
N LEU A 227 0.56 17.56 23.89
CA LEU A 227 0.41 18.42 22.70
C LEU A 227 -1.03 18.42 22.17
N PHE A 228 -1.70 17.27 22.21
CA PHE A 228 -3.10 17.15 21.82
C PHE A 228 -4.04 17.91 22.76
N GLU A 229 -3.87 17.75 24.08
CA GLU A 229 -4.63 18.45 25.11
C GLU A 229 -4.46 19.96 24.99
N THR A 230 -3.20 20.43 24.88
CA THR A 230 -2.87 21.85 24.68
C THR A 230 -3.57 22.41 23.43
N ARG A 231 -3.57 21.62 22.34
CA ARG A 231 -4.23 22.03 21.09
C ARG A 231 -5.75 22.14 21.27
N GLN A 232 -6.35 21.21 22.00
CA GLN A 232 -7.78 21.21 22.27
C GLN A 232 -8.16 22.44 23.12
N GLU A 233 -7.41 22.73 24.17
CA GLU A 233 -7.60 23.93 24.99
C GLU A 233 -7.50 25.23 24.17
N MET A 234 -6.54 25.31 23.23
CA MET A 234 -6.44 26.46 22.32
C MET A 234 -7.65 26.61 21.40
N LEU A 235 -8.24 25.51 20.94
CA LEU A 235 -9.42 25.53 20.08
C LEU A 235 -10.68 25.92 20.87
N GLU A 236 -10.82 25.43 22.10
CA GLU A 236 -11.93 25.76 22.99
C GLU A 236 -11.85 27.23 23.47
N GLY A 237 -10.65 27.69 23.84
CA GLY A 237 -10.38 29.07 24.27
C GLY A 237 -10.47 30.12 23.15
N SER A 238 -10.44 29.70 21.89
CA SER A 238 -10.67 30.58 20.73
C SER A 238 -12.16 30.86 20.45
N THR A 239 -13.09 30.38 21.31
CA THR A 239 -14.49 30.83 21.26
C THR A 239 -14.62 32.23 21.88
N PRO A 240 -15.16 33.23 21.16
CA PRO A 240 -14.93 34.63 21.49
C PRO A 240 -15.93 35.11 22.56
N ASP A 241 -15.50 35.18 23.82
CA ASP A 241 -16.18 35.99 24.85
C ASP A 241 -15.67 37.45 24.86
N LEU A 242 -15.00 37.88 23.78
CA LEU A 242 -14.49 39.24 23.55
C LEU A 242 -15.60 40.26 23.20
N GLY A 243 -16.88 39.90 23.29
CA GLY A 243 -18.03 40.77 23.01
C GLY A 243 -18.54 41.60 24.20
N LYS A 244 -17.95 41.47 25.40
CA LYS A 244 -18.42 42.16 26.62
C LYS A 244 -17.30 42.95 27.30
N LEU A 245 -16.75 43.94 26.62
CA LEU A 245 -16.08 45.06 27.30
C LEU A 245 -17.03 46.26 27.22
N PRO A 246 -17.65 46.70 28.34
CA PRO A 246 -18.40 47.95 28.35
C PRO A 246 -17.39 49.10 28.18
N LEU A 247 -17.50 49.80 27.07
CA LEU A 247 -16.90 51.13 26.89
C LEU A 247 -17.57 52.08 27.88
N ALA A 248 -16.97 52.22 29.07
CA ALA A 248 -17.25 53.31 29.97
C ALA A 248 -16.41 54.52 29.49
N LEU A 249 -17.11 55.45 28.82
CA LEU A 249 -16.72 56.85 28.68
C LEU A 249 -17.00 57.59 29.99
#